data_AF-A0A5N6BWN8-F1
#
_entry.id   AF-A0A5N6BWN8-F1
#
_cell.length_a   1.000
_cell.length_b   1.000
_cell.length_c   1.000
_cell.angle_alpha   90.00
_cell.angle_beta   90.00
_cell.angle_gamma   90.00
#
_symmetry.space_group_name_H-M   'P 1'
#
loop_
_entity.id
_entity.type
_entity.pdbx_description
1 polymer ?
#
loop_
_entity_poly.entity_id
_entity_poly.type
_entity_poly.pdbx_seq_one_letter_code
_entity_poly.pdbx_strand_id
1 'polypeptide(L)'
;MAGTETIVLQRADQPKAHRPTLERLKREAAASGRPLEEVVKRYATRMAATSSPKPTDFEGYDPAVTDPDVAIDGIPYAELVDLGTIAKSEGISYEEAIDRFGSQSSNSRVIDKLNAEFPDEISGVRYVDDQRGLRVGFKGPIPTRAIELARTLPMEVTLIGGKGFSAADLRRAQDTVVSWLRSRPEVATMTAHPDDETGQVKVTVQPKVMPDDAEEFTRGLQLPQLNNPHITVEVTLSAESIAVRPQ
;
A
#
# COMPACT_ATOMS: atom_id res chain seq x y z
N MET A 1 -22.43 -16.06 -16.64
CA MET A 1 -21.19 -15.48 -16.08
C MET A 1 -21.24 -14.00 -16.36
N ALA A 2 -21.44 -13.17 -15.33
CA ALA A 2 -21.29 -11.72 -15.50
C ALA A 2 -19.79 -11.45 -15.68
N GLY A 3 -19.42 -10.77 -16.77
CA GLY A 3 -18.02 -10.42 -17.02
C GLY A 3 -17.49 -9.44 -15.98
N THR A 4 -16.17 -9.35 -15.86
CA THR A 4 -15.53 -8.31 -15.06
C THR A 4 -15.87 -6.93 -15.63
N GLU A 5 -16.31 -6.02 -14.77
CA GLU A 5 -16.54 -4.62 -15.11
C GLU A 5 -15.27 -3.81 -14.80
N THR A 6 -14.88 -2.88 -15.67
CA THR A 6 -13.73 -2.00 -15.42
C THR A 6 -14.12 -0.55 -15.67
N ILE A 7 -13.83 0.32 -14.71
CA ILE A 7 -13.96 1.77 -14.83
C ILE A 7 -12.58 2.39 -14.59
N VAL A 8 -12.10 3.18 -15.56
CA VAL A 8 -10.86 3.95 -15.44
C VAL A 8 -11.20 5.42 -15.24
N LEU A 9 -10.83 5.96 -14.08
CA LEU A 9 -10.88 7.39 -13.79
C LEU A 9 -9.55 8.00 -14.20
N GLN A 10 -9.53 8.55 -15.42
CA GLN A 10 -8.35 9.10 -16.08
C GLN A 10 -7.69 10.19 -15.24
N ARG A 11 -6.35 10.24 -15.23
CA ARG A 11 -5.61 11.26 -14.49
C ARG A 11 -6.02 12.69 -14.85
N ALA A 12 -6.38 12.93 -16.11
CA ALA A 12 -6.75 14.25 -16.63
C ALA A 12 -8.07 14.80 -16.05
N ASP A 13 -8.98 13.90 -15.68
CA ASP A 13 -10.31 14.24 -15.15
C ASP A 13 -10.33 14.28 -13.62
N GLN A 14 -9.23 13.87 -12.99
CA GLN A 14 -9.05 13.81 -11.55
C GLN A 14 -8.54 15.15 -11.00
N PRO A 15 -8.82 15.46 -9.72
CA PRO A 15 -8.34 16.70 -9.12
C PRO A 15 -6.82 16.77 -9.20
N LYS A 16 -6.30 17.97 -9.45
CA LYS A 16 -4.87 18.23 -9.29
C LYS A 16 -4.58 18.49 -7.81
N ALA A 17 -3.45 18.02 -7.32
CA ALA A 17 -2.98 18.40 -6.01
C ALA A 17 -2.84 19.92 -5.97
N HIS A 18 -3.56 20.59 -5.06
CA HIS A 18 -3.54 22.04 -4.96
C HIS A 18 -2.39 22.46 -4.05
N ARG A 19 -1.25 22.85 -4.65
CA ARG A 19 0.00 23.14 -3.94
C ARG A 19 0.56 24.54 -4.22
N PRO A 20 -0.22 25.62 -4.02
CA PRO A 20 0.19 26.97 -4.42
C PRO A 20 1.44 27.46 -3.69
N THR A 21 1.64 27.07 -2.43
CA THR A 21 2.80 27.49 -1.64
C THR A 21 4.05 26.77 -2.11
N LEU A 22 4.00 25.45 -2.30
CA LEU A 22 5.13 24.68 -2.83
C LEU A 22 5.51 25.15 -4.24
N GLU A 23 4.54 25.45 -5.11
CA GLU A 23 4.80 26.02 -6.44
C GLU A 23 5.46 27.42 -6.38
N ARG A 24 5.13 28.22 -5.36
CA ARG A 24 5.83 29.48 -5.10
C ARG A 24 7.27 29.22 -4.63
N LEU A 25 7.47 28.25 -3.74
CA LEU A 25 8.80 27.91 -3.21
C LEU A 25 9.71 27.27 -4.27
N LYS A 26 9.16 26.48 -5.20
CA LYS A 26 9.85 25.97 -6.40
C LYS A 26 10.41 27.11 -7.25
N ARG A 27 9.58 28.11 -7.56
CA ARG A 27 10.00 29.31 -8.30
C ARG A 27 11.06 30.13 -7.54
N GLU A 28 10.93 30.25 -6.23
CA GLU A 28 11.91 30.93 -5.36
C GLU A 28 13.26 30.20 -5.34
N ALA A 29 13.25 28.86 -5.24
CA ALA A 29 14.44 28.03 -5.31
C ALA A 29 15.17 28.19 -6.65
N ALA A 30 14.43 28.13 -7.76
CA ALA A 30 14.97 28.35 -9.11
C ALA A 30 15.57 29.75 -9.28
N ALA A 31 14.87 30.80 -8.84
CA ALA A 31 15.33 32.19 -8.96
C ALA A 31 16.56 32.48 -8.08
N SER A 32 16.69 31.81 -6.94
CA SER A 32 17.80 32.01 -6.00
C SER A 32 18.98 31.07 -6.20
N GLY A 33 18.85 30.08 -7.10
CA GLY A 33 19.87 29.04 -7.31
C GLY A 33 20.07 28.11 -6.11
N ARG A 34 19.06 27.98 -5.25
CA ARG A 34 19.13 27.17 -4.02
C ARG A 34 18.35 25.86 -4.17
N PRO A 35 18.73 24.79 -3.45
CA PRO A 35 17.93 23.58 -3.38
C PRO A 35 16.53 23.86 -2.81
N LEU A 36 15.51 23.24 -3.41
CA LEU A 36 14.12 23.36 -2.94
C LEU A 36 13.96 22.94 -1.47
N GLU A 37 14.64 21.86 -1.05
CA GLU A 37 14.64 21.36 0.33
C GLU A 37 15.03 22.46 1.33
N GLU A 38 16.04 23.27 1.00
CA GLU A 38 16.49 24.38 1.84
C GLU A 38 15.46 25.51 1.91
N VAL A 39 14.85 25.85 0.79
CA VAL A 39 13.82 26.90 0.70
C VAL A 39 12.57 26.50 1.49
N VAL A 40 12.15 25.24 1.38
CA VAL A 40 11.03 24.66 2.15
C VAL A 40 11.33 24.70 3.66
N LYS A 41 12.52 24.26 4.08
CA LYS A 41 12.95 24.32 5.49
C LYS A 41 12.91 25.74 6.04
N ARG A 42 13.48 26.71 5.33
CA ARG A 42 13.47 28.13 5.73
C ARG A 42 12.05 28.69 5.86
N TYR A 43 11.16 28.31 4.94
CA TYR A 43 9.76 28.72 4.99
C TYR A 43 9.05 28.11 6.21
N ALA A 44 9.22 26.82 6.47
CA ALA A 44 8.64 26.13 7.62
C ALA A 44 9.10 26.74 8.96
N THR A 45 10.41 26.99 9.12
CA THR A 45 10.95 27.66 10.33
C THR A 45 10.33 29.05 10.53
N ARG A 46 10.15 29.83 9.44
CA ARG A 46 9.51 31.15 9.53
C ARG A 46 8.05 31.05 9.94
N MET A 47 7.31 30.09 9.40
CA MET A 47 5.91 29.87 9.78
C MET A 47 5.76 29.46 11.24
N ALA A 48 6.62 28.57 11.74
CA ALA A 48 6.61 28.18 13.15
C ALA A 48 6.90 29.37 14.06
N ALA A 49 7.88 30.21 13.71
CA ALA A 49 8.20 31.42 14.47
C ALA A 49 7.05 32.45 14.51
N THR A 50 6.16 32.46 13.52
CA THR A 50 4.98 33.34 13.51
C THR A 50 3.74 32.71 14.15
N SER A 51 3.70 31.40 14.31
CA SER A 51 2.53 30.66 14.81
C SER A 51 2.64 30.29 16.30
N SER A 52 3.85 30.21 16.83
CA SER A 52 4.08 29.98 18.27
C SER A 52 3.91 31.28 19.07
N PRO A 53 3.24 31.26 20.24
CA PRO A 53 3.49 32.29 21.25
C PRO A 53 4.99 32.28 21.58
N LYS A 54 5.56 33.45 21.92
CA LYS A 54 6.94 33.58 22.41
C LYS A 54 7.29 32.41 23.36
N PRO A 55 8.52 31.85 23.28
CA PRO A 55 8.92 30.79 24.20
C PRO A 55 8.68 31.25 25.63
N THR A 56 7.88 30.52 26.39
CA THR A 56 7.89 30.64 27.84
C THR A 56 9.25 30.16 28.33
N ASP A 57 9.94 30.99 29.10
CA ASP A 57 11.22 30.74 29.76
C ASP A 57 11.11 29.59 30.77
N PHE A 58 10.86 28.36 30.31
CA PHE A 58 10.98 27.15 31.10
C PHE A 58 12.42 26.64 30.97
N GLU A 59 13.22 26.91 32.01
CA GLU A 59 14.51 26.26 32.21
C GLU A 59 14.32 24.73 32.20
N GLY A 60 14.83 24.07 31.16
CA GLY A 60 14.74 22.62 30.97
C GLY A 60 14.32 22.17 29.57
N TYR A 61 13.91 23.08 28.67
CA TYR A 61 13.67 22.73 27.26
C TYR A 61 15.01 22.57 26.53
N ASP A 62 15.41 21.32 26.28
CA ASP A 62 16.49 21.00 25.34
C ASP A 62 15.90 21.06 23.91
N PRO A 63 16.27 22.07 23.09
CA PRO A 63 15.66 22.30 21.78
C PRO A 63 16.28 21.40 20.70
N ALA A 64 16.59 20.14 21.03
CA ALA A 64 17.09 19.15 20.10
C ALA A 64 16.11 18.97 18.94
N VAL A 65 16.29 19.82 17.91
CA VAL A 65 15.75 19.84 16.55
C VAL A 65 14.43 19.08 16.38
N THR A 66 13.39 19.51 17.10
CA THR A 66 12.04 19.09 16.73
C THR A 66 11.66 19.83 15.46
N ASP A 67 11.35 19.09 14.41
CA ASP A 67 10.86 19.66 13.16
C ASP A 67 9.64 20.56 13.43
N PRO A 68 9.53 21.71 12.75
CA PRO A 68 8.36 22.59 12.83
C PRO A 68 7.04 21.83 12.70
N ASP A 69 6.15 21.96 13.70
CA ASP A 69 4.77 21.45 13.61
C ASP A 69 3.91 22.40 12.76
N VAL A 70 4.17 22.37 11.46
CA VAL A 70 3.47 23.17 10.45
C VAL A 70 3.14 22.31 9.25
N ALA A 71 2.05 22.64 8.55
CA ALA A 71 1.71 22.03 7.27
C ALA A 71 1.86 23.05 6.13
N ILE A 72 2.41 22.61 5.00
CA ILE A 72 2.53 23.42 3.77
C ILE A 72 1.64 22.76 2.73
N ASP A 73 0.62 23.49 2.25
CA ASP A 73 -0.38 23.00 1.30
C ASP A 73 -1.04 21.67 1.72
N GLY A 74 -1.26 21.49 3.03
CA GLY A 74 -1.88 20.29 3.60
C GLY A 74 -0.92 19.12 3.84
N ILE A 75 0.38 19.26 3.54
CA ILE A 75 1.42 18.27 3.84
C ILE A 75 2.15 18.70 5.12
N PRO A 76 2.14 17.88 6.20
CA PRO A 76 2.96 18.11 7.38
C PRO A 76 4.44 18.28 7.01
N TYR A 77 5.14 19.20 7.65
CA TYR A 77 6.56 19.43 7.35
C TYR A 77 7.42 18.20 7.66
N ALA A 78 7.09 17.40 8.67
CA ALA A 78 7.76 16.12 8.92
C ALA A 78 7.65 15.17 7.70
N GLU A 79 6.47 15.09 7.06
CA GLU A 79 6.32 14.32 5.82
C GLU A 79 7.17 14.90 4.69
N LEU A 80 7.27 16.23 4.57
CA LEU A 80 8.17 16.86 3.60
C LEU A 80 9.65 16.50 3.87
N VAL A 81 10.08 16.40 5.12
CA VAL A 81 11.44 15.92 5.48
C VAL A 81 11.62 14.46 5.06
N ASP A 82 10.64 13.59 5.32
CA ASP A 82 10.67 12.19 4.90
C ASP A 82 10.78 12.05 3.37
N LEU A 83 10.07 12.89 2.62
CA LEU A 83 10.19 12.95 1.16
C LEU A 83 11.59 13.33 0.68
N GLY A 84 12.32 14.15 1.45
CA GLY A 84 13.74 14.44 1.19
C GLY A 84 14.63 13.21 1.35
N THR A 85 14.30 12.34 2.30
CA THR A 85 14.97 11.05 2.50
C THR A 85 14.64 10.07 1.37
N ILE A 86 13.36 9.97 0.99
CA ILE A 86 12.91 9.14 -0.14
C ILE A 86 13.58 9.58 -1.45
N ALA A 87 13.65 10.88 -1.71
CA ALA A 87 14.31 11.42 -2.90
C ALA A 87 15.77 10.94 -3.01
N LYS A 88 16.50 10.98 -1.89
CA LYS A 88 17.90 10.52 -1.81
C LYS A 88 18.02 9.01 -2.00
N SER A 89 17.13 8.21 -1.39
CA SER A 89 17.18 6.75 -1.52
C SER A 89 16.79 6.26 -2.92
N GLU A 90 15.85 6.93 -3.58
CA GLU A 90 15.38 6.56 -4.93
C GLU A 90 16.21 7.23 -6.05
N GLY A 91 17.11 8.15 -5.72
CA GLY A 91 17.90 8.89 -6.71
C GLY A 91 17.07 9.84 -7.58
N ILE A 92 15.95 10.34 -7.05
CA ILE A 92 15.07 11.31 -7.72
C ILE A 92 15.23 12.71 -7.11
N SER A 93 14.70 13.73 -7.80
CA SER A 93 14.69 15.08 -7.23
C SER A 93 13.69 15.18 -6.07
N TYR A 94 13.94 16.09 -5.14
CA TYR A 94 13.01 16.37 -4.05
C TYR A 94 11.64 16.85 -4.56
N GLU A 95 11.64 17.58 -5.68
CA GLU A 95 10.41 17.98 -6.39
C GLU A 95 9.64 16.76 -6.90
N GLU A 96 10.32 15.80 -7.54
CA GLU A 96 9.70 14.57 -8.02
C GLU A 96 9.13 13.74 -6.87
N ALA A 97 9.83 13.69 -5.72
CA ALA A 97 9.33 13.01 -4.52
C ALA A 97 8.05 13.67 -3.98
N ILE A 98 7.99 15.01 -3.93
CA ILE A 98 6.78 15.76 -3.58
C ILE A 98 5.65 15.45 -4.56
N ASP A 99 5.93 15.46 -5.85
CA ASP A 99 4.91 15.24 -6.89
C ASP A 99 4.36 13.81 -6.88
N ARG A 100 5.20 12.80 -6.63
CA ARG A 100 4.78 11.39 -6.52
C ARG A 100 4.08 11.09 -5.20
N PHE A 101 4.67 11.50 -4.08
CA PHE A 101 4.34 10.95 -2.77
C PHE A 101 3.69 11.96 -1.83
N GLY A 102 3.74 13.26 -2.13
CA GLY A 102 3.21 14.31 -1.25
C GLY A 102 1.69 14.32 -1.05
N SER A 103 0.97 13.36 -1.64
CA SER A 103 -0.46 13.16 -1.36
C SER A 103 -0.74 11.85 -0.61
N GLN A 104 0.28 11.04 -0.31
CA GLN A 104 0.13 9.70 0.28
C GLN A 104 -0.78 9.69 1.51
N SER A 105 -0.55 10.56 2.50
CA SER A 105 -1.39 10.61 3.70
C SER A 105 -2.86 10.91 3.40
N SER A 106 -3.13 11.84 2.47
CA SER A 106 -4.50 12.13 2.06
C SER A 106 -5.14 10.99 1.26
N ASN A 107 -4.35 10.30 0.43
CA ASN A 107 -4.79 9.15 -0.35
C ASN A 107 -5.12 7.97 0.57
N SER A 108 -4.26 7.70 1.56
CA SER A 108 -4.46 6.65 2.56
C SER A 108 -5.78 6.83 3.31
N ARG A 109 -6.19 8.05 3.65
CA ARG A 109 -7.50 8.29 4.29
C ARG A 109 -8.68 7.90 3.39
N VAL A 110 -8.57 8.11 2.07
CA VAL A 110 -9.60 7.68 1.11
C VAL A 110 -9.60 6.16 0.98
N ILE A 111 -8.42 5.53 0.95
CA ILE A 111 -8.27 4.07 0.92
C ILE A 111 -8.84 3.43 2.19
N ASP A 112 -8.55 3.98 3.36
CA ASP A 112 -9.09 3.53 4.65
C ASP A 112 -10.61 3.63 4.66
N LYS A 113 -11.15 4.73 4.11
CA LYS A 113 -12.59 4.91 3.99
C LYS A 113 -13.23 3.91 3.02
N LEU A 114 -12.58 3.61 1.90
CA LEU A 114 -13.03 2.55 0.99
C LEU A 114 -13.07 1.20 1.71
N ASN A 115 -11.99 0.84 2.42
CA ASN A 115 -11.90 -0.41 3.18
C ASN A 115 -12.95 -0.50 4.31
N ALA A 116 -13.25 0.62 4.97
CA ALA A 116 -14.23 0.68 6.04
C ALA A 116 -15.68 0.64 5.53
N GLU A 117 -15.99 1.27 4.39
CA GLU A 117 -17.34 1.28 3.81
C GLU A 117 -17.67 -0.04 3.06
N PHE A 118 -16.66 -0.75 2.54
CA PHE A 118 -16.83 -1.94 1.71
C PHE A 118 -16.00 -3.15 2.16
N PRO A 119 -16.03 -3.54 3.46
CA PRO A 119 -15.12 -4.55 4.01
C PRO A 119 -15.32 -5.95 3.42
N ASP A 120 -16.55 -6.32 3.09
CA ASP A 120 -16.90 -7.63 2.53
C ASP A 120 -16.96 -7.64 1.00
N GLU A 121 -16.77 -6.47 0.37
CA GLU A 121 -16.88 -6.28 -1.08
C GLU A 121 -15.53 -6.00 -1.73
N ILE A 122 -14.61 -5.29 -1.08
CA ILE A 122 -13.29 -5.01 -1.65
C ILE A 122 -12.47 -6.29 -1.76
N SER A 123 -11.97 -6.57 -2.95
CA SER A 123 -11.05 -7.69 -3.21
C SER A 123 -9.59 -7.35 -2.92
N GLY A 124 -9.23 -6.07 -3.05
CA GLY A 124 -7.85 -5.58 -2.92
C GLY A 124 -7.72 -4.12 -3.35
N VAL A 125 -6.69 -3.46 -2.82
CA VAL A 125 -6.31 -2.08 -3.15
C VAL A 125 -4.80 -2.05 -3.34
N ARG A 126 -4.31 -1.55 -4.47
CA ARG A 126 -2.88 -1.52 -4.78
C ARG A 126 -2.50 -0.26 -5.56
N TYR A 127 -1.38 0.33 -5.19
CA TYR A 127 -0.73 1.35 -6.01
C TYR A 127 -0.11 0.72 -7.27
N VAL A 128 -0.29 1.37 -8.42
CA VAL A 128 0.27 0.96 -9.71
C VAL A 128 1.13 2.08 -10.30
N ASP A 129 1.91 1.76 -11.32
CA ASP A 129 2.76 2.70 -12.07
C ASP A 129 3.62 3.60 -11.16
N ASP A 130 4.41 2.97 -10.29
CA ASP A 130 5.28 3.64 -9.32
C ASP A 130 4.52 4.65 -8.43
N GLN A 131 3.36 4.22 -7.93
CA GLN A 131 2.45 4.99 -7.07
C GLN A 131 1.76 6.18 -7.75
N ARG A 132 1.75 6.20 -9.09
CA ARG A 132 1.04 7.23 -9.89
C ARG A 132 -0.41 6.88 -10.18
N GLY A 133 -0.84 5.66 -9.86
CA GLY A 133 -2.23 5.24 -9.95
C GLY A 133 -2.64 4.31 -8.81
N LEU A 134 -3.94 4.07 -8.72
CA LEU A 134 -4.55 3.16 -7.75
C LEU A 134 -5.43 2.14 -8.48
N ARG A 135 -5.31 0.87 -8.14
CA ARG A 135 -6.22 -0.19 -8.58
C ARG A 135 -7.03 -0.67 -7.38
N VAL A 136 -8.35 -0.73 -7.53
CA VAL A 136 -9.28 -1.23 -6.51
C VAL A 136 -10.17 -2.30 -7.13
N GLY A 137 -10.20 -3.48 -6.53
CA GLY A 137 -11.05 -4.58 -6.96
C GLY A 137 -12.26 -4.77 -6.05
N PHE A 138 -13.37 -5.24 -6.62
CA PHE A 138 -14.62 -5.57 -5.93
C PHE A 138 -15.08 -6.97 -6.30
N LYS A 139 -15.62 -7.67 -5.29
CA LYS A 139 -16.26 -8.97 -5.38
C LYS A 139 -17.45 -8.91 -6.34
N GLY A 140 -18.37 -7.99 -6.08
CA GLY A 140 -19.53 -7.70 -6.91
C GLY A 140 -19.33 -6.53 -7.89
N PRO A 141 -20.41 -5.95 -8.41
CA PRO A 141 -20.37 -4.72 -9.21
C PRO A 141 -19.67 -3.57 -8.48
N ILE A 142 -19.15 -2.59 -9.21
CA ILE A 142 -18.46 -1.44 -8.61
C ILE A 142 -19.50 -0.55 -7.90
N PRO A 143 -19.42 -0.35 -6.57
CA PRO A 143 -20.37 0.50 -5.86
C PRO A 143 -20.27 1.95 -6.35
N THR A 144 -21.41 2.61 -6.62
CA THR A 144 -21.43 4.03 -7.02
C THR A 144 -20.66 4.92 -6.05
N ARG A 145 -20.80 4.64 -4.75
CA ARG A 145 -20.09 5.36 -3.70
C ARG A 145 -18.57 5.16 -3.74
N ALA A 146 -18.09 4.00 -4.16
CA ALA A 146 -16.65 3.79 -4.37
C ALA A 146 -16.11 4.65 -5.52
N ILE A 147 -16.89 4.82 -6.59
CA ILE A 147 -16.56 5.73 -7.70
C ILE A 147 -16.46 7.17 -7.20
N GLU A 148 -17.41 7.62 -6.37
CA GLU A 148 -17.39 8.96 -5.77
C GLU A 148 -16.14 9.20 -4.92
N LEU A 149 -15.76 8.25 -4.08
CA LEU A 149 -14.55 8.33 -3.26
C LEU A 149 -13.29 8.35 -4.14
N ALA A 150 -13.22 7.48 -5.15
CA ALA A 150 -12.10 7.41 -6.07
C ALA A 150 -11.91 8.69 -6.91
N ARG A 151 -12.99 9.43 -7.20
CA ARG A 151 -12.93 10.74 -7.88
C ARG A 151 -12.30 11.87 -7.04
N THR A 152 -12.07 11.63 -5.75
CA THR A 152 -11.39 12.62 -4.89
C THR A 152 -9.87 12.48 -4.91
N LEU A 153 -9.36 11.37 -5.45
CA LEU A 153 -7.93 11.07 -5.46
C LEU A 153 -7.23 11.84 -6.57
N PRO A 154 -6.09 12.49 -6.30
CA PRO A 154 -5.32 13.22 -7.30
C PRO A 154 -4.41 12.27 -8.09
N MET A 155 -4.95 11.17 -8.61
CA MET A 155 -4.23 10.18 -9.42
C MET A 155 -5.20 9.41 -10.32
N GLU A 156 -4.67 8.65 -11.28
CA GLU A 156 -5.49 7.71 -12.04
C GLU A 156 -6.02 6.60 -11.12
N VAL A 157 -7.28 6.21 -11.28
CA VAL A 157 -7.86 5.11 -10.50
C VAL A 157 -8.56 4.11 -11.43
N THR A 158 -8.15 2.85 -11.35
CA THR A 158 -8.82 1.74 -12.02
C THR A 158 -9.66 0.95 -11.01
N LEU A 159 -10.97 0.95 -11.21
CA LEU A 159 -11.93 0.18 -10.42
C LEU A 159 -12.33 -1.07 -11.22
N ILE A 160 -12.29 -2.23 -10.59
CA ILE A 160 -12.60 -3.52 -11.22
C ILE A 160 -13.70 -4.21 -10.42
N GLY A 161 -14.86 -4.46 -11.03
CA GLY A 161 -15.96 -5.20 -10.43
C GLY A 161 -16.08 -6.63 -10.95
N GLY A 162 -16.84 -7.44 -10.21
CA GLY A 162 -17.22 -8.80 -10.61
C GLY A 162 -16.12 -9.83 -10.41
N LYS A 163 -15.17 -9.61 -9.49
CA LYS A 163 -14.07 -10.54 -9.25
C LYS A 163 -14.52 -11.84 -8.59
N GLY A 164 -15.70 -11.85 -7.96
CA GLY A 164 -16.28 -13.04 -7.33
C GLY A 164 -15.73 -13.36 -5.94
N PHE A 165 -14.73 -12.63 -5.45
CA PHE A 165 -14.17 -12.75 -4.10
C PHE A 165 -13.83 -11.39 -3.50
N SER A 166 -13.88 -11.29 -2.18
CA SER A 166 -13.32 -10.17 -1.40
C SER A 166 -11.99 -10.54 -0.74
N ALA A 167 -11.28 -9.55 -0.20
CA ALA A 167 -10.07 -9.76 0.59
C ALA A 167 -10.36 -10.60 1.85
N ALA A 168 -11.54 -10.43 2.43
CA ALA A 168 -12.02 -11.25 3.54
C ALA A 168 -12.27 -12.71 3.12
N ASP A 169 -12.82 -12.94 1.92
CA ASP A 169 -12.96 -14.29 1.37
C ASP A 169 -11.59 -14.95 1.16
N LEU A 170 -10.63 -14.22 0.58
CA LEU A 170 -9.26 -14.71 0.37
C LEU A 170 -8.55 -15.04 1.67
N ARG A 171 -8.67 -14.18 2.69
CA ARG A 171 -8.08 -14.44 4.01
C ARG A 171 -8.68 -15.69 4.65
N ARG A 172 -10.00 -15.87 4.59
CA ARG A 172 -10.66 -17.09 5.10
C ARG A 172 -10.20 -18.34 4.36
N ALA A 173 -10.03 -18.26 3.04
CA ALA A 173 -9.49 -19.37 2.25
C ALA A 173 -8.04 -19.70 2.64
N GLN A 174 -7.20 -18.69 2.79
CA GLN A 174 -5.83 -18.83 3.29
C GLN A 174 -5.80 -19.51 4.67
N ASP A 175 -6.59 -19.02 5.63
CA ASP A 175 -6.64 -19.57 6.98
C ASP A 175 -7.10 -21.05 6.98
N THR A 176 -8.07 -21.37 6.13
CA THR A 176 -8.56 -22.75 5.94
C THR A 176 -7.44 -23.67 5.42
N VAL A 177 -6.72 -23.24 4.39
CA VAL A 177 -5.62 -24.00 3.79
C VAL A 177 -4.45 -24.15 4.77
N VAL A 178 -4.07 -23.08 5.46
CA VAL A 178 -2.98 -23.09 6.45
C VAL A 178 -3.33 -24.00 7.62
N SER A 179 -4.55 -23.93 8.14
CA SER A 179 -5.00 -24.80 9.23
C SER A 179 -4.99 -26.27 8.80
N TRP A 180 -5.42 -26.57 7.57
CA TRP A 180 -5.38 -27.91 7.01
C TRP A 180 -3.94 -28.44 6.91
N LEU A 181 -3.06 -27.69 6.25
CA LEU A 181 -1.66 -28.08 6.05
C LEU A 181 -0.89 -28.23 7.35
N ARG A 182 -1.21 -27.45 8.38
CA ARG A 182 -0.58 -27.58 9.72
C ARG A 182 -0.93 -28.90 10.40
N SER A 183 -2.08 -29.50 10.06
CA SER A 183 -2.46 -30.81 10.58
C SER A 183 -1.77 -31.99 9.88
N ARG A 184 -1.04 -31.73 8.78
CA ARG A 184 -0.40 -32.77 7.97
C ARG A 184 0.94 -33.20 8.59
N PRO A 185 1.12 -34.49 8.93
CA PRO A 185 2.35 -34.97 9.55
C PRO A 185 3.60 -34.82 8.66
N GLU A 186 3.44 -34.80 7.34
CA GLU A 186 4.49 -34.68 6.32
C GLU A 186 4.99 -33.23 6.12
N VAL A 187 4.23 -32.23 6.56
CA VAL A 187 4.58 -30.81 6.42
C VAL A 187 5.43 -30.35 7.62
N ALA A 188 6.59 -29.76 7.35
CA ALA A 188 7.45 -29.17 8.38
C ALA A 188 7.04 -27.73 8.70
N THR A 189 6.91 -26.90 7.66
CA THR A 189 6.43 -25.52 7.75
C THR A 189 5.84 -25.10 6.41
N MET A 190 5.21 -23.93 6.38
CA MET A 190 4.61 -23.37 5.18
C MET A 190 4.59 -21.84 5.24
N THR A 191 4.61 -21.20 4.08
CA THR A 191 4.23 -19.80 3.91
C THR A 191 3.05 -19.72 2.96
N ALA A 192 2.11 -18.82 3.24
CA ALA A 192 0.92 -18.64 2.41
C ALA A 192 0.66 -17.16 2.20
N HIS A 193 0.43 -16.76 0.95
CA HIS A 193 0.17 -15.39 0.56
C HIS A 193 -1.03 -15.33 -0.40
N PRO A 194 -2.04 -14.50 -0.08
CA PRO A 194 -3.15 -14.28 -0.99
C PRO A 194 -2.72 -13.31 -2.10
N ASP A 195 -3.15 -13.59 -3.31
CA ASP A 195 -3.04 -12.74 -4.49
C ASP A 195 -4.40 -12.11 -4.76
N ASP A 196 -4.52 -10.84 -4.33
CA ASP A 196 -5.74 -10.05 -4.43
C ASP A 196 -6.12 -9.68 -5.87
N GLU A 197 -5.18 -9.82 -6.81
CA GLU A 197 -5.40 -9.59 -8.24
C GLU A 197 -6.08 -10.81 -8.88
N THR A 198 -5.54 -12.01 -8.64
CA THR A 198 -5.98 -13.23 -9.32
C THR A 198 -6.96 -14.09 -8.53
N GLY A 199 -7.13 -13.84 -7.22
CA GLY A 199 -7.94 -14.71 -6.36
C GLY A 199 -7.23 -15.99 -5.97
N GLN A 200 -5.91 -16.04 -6.09
CA GLN A 200 -5.11 -17.22 -5.77
C GLN A 200 -4.56 -17.15 -4.35
N VAL A 201 -4.61 -18.25 -3.61
CA VAL A 201 -3.82 -18.44 -2.40
C VAL A 201 -2.57 -19.22 -2.78
N LYS A 202 -1.43 -18.53 -2.81
CA LYS A 202 -0.13 -19.13 -3.12
C LYS A 202 0.50 -19.65 -1.85
N VAL A 203 0.80 -20.94 -1.81
CA VAL A 203 1.36 -21.62 -0.64
C VAL A 203 2.68 -22.25 -1.03
N THR A 204 3.72 -21.95 -0.28
CA THR A 204 4.99 -22.67 -0.35
C THR A 204 5.09 -23.60 0.85
N VAL A 205 5.16 -24.90 0.60
CA VAL A 205 5.24 -25.94 1.63
C VAL A 205 6.68 -26.44 1.72
N GLN A 206 7.18 -26.52 2.95
CA GLN A 206 8.43 -27.20 3.25
C GLN A 206 8.12 -28.58 3.84
N PRO A 207 8.47 -29.68 3.15
CA PRO A 207 8.24 -31.02 3.67
C PRO A 207 9.28 -31.38 4.74
N LYS A 208 8.93 -32.30 5.65
CA LYS A 208 9.89 -32.84 6.64
C LYS A 208 10.95 -33.71 5.99
N VAL A 209 10.56 -34.47 4.99
CA VAL A 209 11.43 -35.30 4.15
C VAL A 209 11.15 -34.89 2.72
N MET A 210 12.20 -34.54 1.97
CA MET A 210 12.04 -34.14 0.58
C MET A 210 11.45 -35.31 -0.22
N PRO A 211 10.29 -35.14 -0.88
CA PRO A 211 9.72 -36.19 -1.71
C PRO A 211 10.52 -36.33 -3.01
N ASP A 212 10.61 -37.56 -3.53
CA ASP A 212 11.20 -37.82 -4.84
C ASP A 212 10.32 -37.28 -5.98
N ASP A 213 8.99 -37.21 -5.76
CA ASP A 213 8.00 -36.64 -6.67
C ASP A 213 7.19 -35.52 -5.99
N ALA A 214 7.42 -34.30 -6.45
CA ALA A 214 6.75 -33.10 -5.95
C ALA A 214 5.24 -33.07 -6.28
N GLU A 215 4.84 -33.56 -7.45
CA GLU A 215 3.45 -33.57 -7.87
C GLU A 215 2.65 -34.63 -7.11
N GLU A 216 3.24 -35.79 -6.87
CA GLU A 216 2.62 -36.82 -6.03
C GLU A 216 2.46 -36.33 -4.60
N PHE A 217 3.49 -35.69 -4.05
CA PHE A 217 3.43 -35.11 -2.70
C PHE A 217 2.30 -34.07 -2.59
N THR A 218 2.24 -33.10 -3.52
CA THR A 218 1.22 -32.04 -3.49
C THR A 218 -0.20 -32.60 -3.68
N ARG A 219 -0.39 -33.61 -4.54
CA ARG A 219 -1.67 -34.34 -4.64
C ARG A 219 -2.03 -35.06 -3.34
N GLY A 220 -1.04 -35.64 -2.67
CA GLY A 220 -1.19 -36.33 -1.38
C GLY A 220 -1.63 -35.43 -0.22
N LEU A 221 -1.38 -34.12 -0.30
CA LEU A 221 -1.82 -33.14 0.71
C LEU A 221 -3.35 -33.01 0.80
N GLN A 222 -4.09 -33.42 -0.24
CA GLN A 222 -5.55 -33.43 -0.29
C GLN A 222 -6.16 -32.10 0.20
N LEU A 223 -5.84 -31.01 -0.49
CA LEU A 223 -6.29 -29.68 -0.09
C LEU A 223 -7.82 -29.61 0.11
N PRO A 224 -8.29 -28.81 1.07
CA PRO A 224 -9.73 -28.68 1.33
C PRO A 224 -10.43 -28.02 0.14
N GLN A 225 -11.66 -28.43 -0.13
CA GLN A 225 -12.52 -27.72 -1.06
C GLN A 225 -12.90 -26.37 -0.47
N LEU A 226 -12.69 -25.31 -1.25
CA LEU A 226 -13.07 -23.95 -0.86
C LEU A 226 -14.51 -23.67 -1.26
N ASN A 227 -15.23 -22.91 -0.41
CA ASN A 227 -16.63 -22.56 -0.64
C ASN A 227 -16.82 -21.57 -1.80
N ASN A 228 -15.78 -20.81 -2.15
CA ASN A 228 -15.84 -19.81 -3.23
C ASN A 228 -15.13 -20.36 -4.48
N PRO A 229 -15.86 -20.63 -5.59
CA PRO A 229 -15.27 -21.17 -6.81
C PRO A 229 -14.36 -20.18 -7.56
N HIS A 230 -14.38 -18.89 -7.18
CA HIS A 230 -13.48 -17.88 -7.73
C HIS A 230 -12.13 -17.80 -7.01
N ILE A 231 -11.93 -18.59 -5.95
CA ILE A 231 -10.66 -18.67 -5.22
C ILE A 231 -10.01 -20.01 -5.52
N THR A 232 -8.75 -19.97 -5.92
CA THR A 232 -7.95 -21.17 -6.16
C THR A 232 -6.73 -21.22 -5.26
N VAL A 233 -6.14 -22.40 -5.09
CA VAL A 233 -4.96 -22.62 -4.27
C VAL A 233 -3.85 -23.16 -5.16
N GLU A 234 -2.70 -22.50 -5.13
CA GLU A 234 -1.49 -22.95 -5.80
C GLU A 234 -0.48 -23.39 -4.73
N VAL A 235 0.01 -24.62 -4.82
CA VAL A 235 1.00 -25.15 -3.87
C VAL A 235 2.31 -25.40 -4.59
N THR A 236 3.39 -24.85 -4.04
CA THR A 236 4.77 -25.06 -4.47
C THR A 236 5.58 -25.66 -3.33
N LEU A 237 6.61 -26.44 -3.65
CA LEU A 237 7.53 -26.97 -2.65
C LEU A 237 8.75 -26.07 -2.52
N SER A 238 9.16 -25.81 -1.28
CA SER A 238 10.47 -25.23 -1.01
C SER A 238 11.56 -26.26 -1.33
N ALA A 239 12.63 -25.81 -1.98
CA ALA A 239 13.78 -26.65 -2.34
C ALA A 239 14.64 -27.05 -1.12
N GLU A 240 14.42 -26.44 0.04
CA GLU A 240 15.17 -26.73 1.27
C GLU A 240 14.37 -27.73 2.12
N SER A 241 14.94 -28.89 2.46
CA SER A 241 14.39 -29.74 3.53
C SER A 241 15.04 -29.38 4.87
N ILE A 242 14.27 -29.48 5.96
CA ILE A 242 14.87 -29.46 7.30
C ILE A 242 15.54 -30.82 7.48
N ALA A 243 16.82 -30.93 7.13
CA ALA A 243 17.64 -32.03 7.59
C ALA A 243 17.62 -31.96 9.13
N VAL A 244 16.89 -32.89 9.76
CA VAL A 244 16.95 -33.11 11.21
C VAL A 244 18.42 -33.41 11.52
N ARG A 245 19.11 -32.46 12.16
CA ARG A 245 20.44 -32.74 12.72
C ARG A 245 20.24 -33.84 13.76
N PRO A 246 20.87 -35.02 13.61
CA PRO A 246 20.91 -35.99 14.70
C PRO A 246 21.64 -35.35 15.87
N GLN A 247 21.05 -35.47 17.07
CA GLN A 247 21.74 -35.16 18.33
C GLN A 247 22.87 -36.15 18.58
#